data_AF-H2M7R9-F1
#
_entry.id   AF-H2M7R9-F1
#
_cell.length_a   1.000
_cell.length_b   1.000
_cell.length_c   1.000
_cell.angle_alpha   90.00
_cell.angle_beta   90.00
_cell.angle_gamma   90.00
#
_symmetry.space_group_name_H-M   'P 1'
#
loop_
_entity.id
_entity.type
_entity.pdbx_description
1 polymer ?
#
loop_
_entity_poly.entity_id
_entity_poly.type
_entity_poly.pdbx_seq_one_letter_code
_entity_poly.pdbx_strand_id
1 'polypeptide(L)'
;MDPFRLLGLFFLGLVLGGAQAVTPSHYLSQSDVARLQNLLGRPFSDLESAYYSVVGLSKIEAAVPDHKEVCQFLKSQLDPTSVDSLFFAAETSQALSGCEIPVSNETRDILLAVVSEDSSMTQIHRAVSALSSLGLPLASQEVVGALTARINKEDNVVAITLALQTASRLSQQAELGGILEEIEDLTARLDDLGGVYLQFEEGLEATALFVTAAYALSDHMDIEPPFKEDQVIQLVNSIFSKKSWDSLAEAFSVATAAAALSNNRFHVPVLVNTRGPATVSHSQPTLQLLVTDVLSRPLRSASVLLESAHAVPSKSVVLSQAPFILKDDVFELNFMAKQPASGYYQFSVAVTGDSRLVANQVELKVKVSTEVAVTNMDLSVVDKDQSIGTKTTRVDYPSKAKSSFTADSHQNFAMSFQLVDVNTGLELIPHQTFVRLHNHKTGQEVVFVAEPDSKNQYKFELDTAERKSEFDSTSGTYSLYLIVGDATLENPILWNVADVVLKFAEEEAPATIQSKTLYIPKPEIQHLFREPEKKPPTVVSNTFTGLVLSPLLLLLILWLKLGANISNFSFSPSTILFHGGHAALLGLLYVYWTHLNMFQTLKYLAIVGGVTFLAGNRMLAQKAVKRMEKK
;
A
#
# COMPACT_ATOMS: atom_id res chain seq x y z
N MET A 1 -4.87 -64.18 21.44
CA MET A 1 -4.71 -63.12 20.42
C MET A 1 -5.01 -61.82 21.13
N ASP A 2 -3.96 -61.07 21.47
CA ASP A 2 -4.04 -59.93 22.39
C ASP A 2 -4.80 -58.73 21.80
N PRO A 3 -5.69 -58.09 22.59
CA PRO A 3 -6.38 -56.87 22.19
C PRO A 3 -5.46 -55.63 22.20
N PHE A 4 -4.19 -55.78 22.56
CA PHE A 4 -3.20 -54.70 22.62
C PHE A 4 -2.49 -54.39 21.28
N ARG A 5 -2.77 -55.15 20.20
CA ARG A 5 -2.16 -54.91 18.87
C ARG A 5 -2.96 -54.02 17.93
N LEU A 6 -4.20 -53.64 18.27
CA LEU A 6 -5.02 -52.76 17.42
C LEU A 6 -4.91 -51.27 17.75
N LEU A 7 -4.29 -50.90 18.88
CA LEU A 7 -4.09 -49.50 19.27
C LEU A 7 -2.79 -48.88 18.73
N GLY A 8 -1.90 -49.69 18.12
CA GLY A 8 -0.58 -49.27 17.63
C GLY A 8 -0.55 -48.82 16.16
N LEU A 9 -1.68 -48.80 15.46
CA LEU A 9 -1.77 -48.47 14.02
C LEU A 9 -2.67 -47.26 13.72
N PHE A 10 -3.10 -46.52 14.74
CA PHE A 10 -3.98 -45.35 14.60
C PHE A 10 -3.37 -44.02 15.11
N PHE A 11 -2.04 -43.97 15.29
CA PHE A 11 -1.30 -42.75 15.66
C PHE A 11 -0.22 -42.34 14.64
N LEU A 12 -0.38 -42.75 13.38
CA LEU A 12 0.45 -42.26 12.25
C LEU A 12 -0.44 -41.49 11.26
N GLY A 13 -1.00 -40.38 11.72
CA GLY A 13 -1.82 -39.49 10.90
C GLY A 13 -2.35 -38.34 11.75
N LEU A 14 -1.99 -37.12 11.35
CA LEU A 14 -2.30 -35.83 11.99
C LEU A 14 -1.39 -35.38 13.14
N VAL A 15 -0.12 -35.13 12.78
CA VAL A 15 0.54 -33.87 13.18
C VAL A 15 0.83 -33.10 11.89
N LEU A 16 -0.21 -32.54 11.29
CA LEU A 16 -0.12 -31.39 10.38
C LEU A 16 -0.75 -30.20 11.13
N GLY A 17 -0.25 -29.95 12.34
CA GLY A 17 -0.38 -28.66 13.00
C GLY A 17 0.86 -27.88 12.59
N GLY A 18 0.68 -26.86 11.75
CA GLY A 18 1.77 -26.12 11.12
C GLY A 18 2.71 -25.50 12.16
N ALA A 19 3.91 -26.06 12.27
CA ALA A 19 5.08 -25.20 12.31
C ALA A 19 5.09 -24.52 10.94
N GLN A 20 4.61 -23.28 10.84
CA GLN A 20 5.03 -22.47 9.72
C GLN A 20 6.55 -22.45 9.80
N ALA A 21 7.23 -22.95 8.77
CA ALA A 21 8.66 -22.78 8.63
C ALA A 21 8.94 -21.27 8.68
N VAL A 22 9.34 -20.76 9.86
CA VAL A 22 9.61 -19.35 10.07
C VAL A 22 11.00 -19.11 9.50
N THR A 23 11.06 -18.83 8.21
CA THR A 23 12.30 -18.31 7.64
C THR A 23 12.55 -16.90 8.16
N PRO A 24 13.82 -16.52 8.40
CA PRO A 24 14.14 -15.14 8.74
C PRO A 24 13.61 -14.21 7.64
N SER A 25 12.74 -13.28 8.04
CA SER A 25 12.14 -12.29 7.16
C SER A 25 13.10 -11.13 6.86
N HIS A 26 14.10 -10.93 7.72
CA HIS A 26 15.15 -9.92 7.55
C HIS A 26 16.53 -10.52 7.70
N TYR A 27 17.44 -10.08 6.83
CA TYR A 27 18.84 -10.46 6.85
C TYR A 27 19.72 -9.43 6.12
N LEU A 28 21.04 -9.45 6.32
CA LEU A 28 21.93 -8.57 5.56
C LEU A 28 22.17 -9.18 4.17
N SER A 29 21.67 -8.53 3.12
CA SER A 29 22.03 -8.88 1.74
C SER A 29 23.49 -8.47 1.45
N GLN A 30 24.07 -8.95 0.35
CA GLN A 30 25.44 -8.55 -0.04
C GLN A 30 25.62 -7.02 -0.15
N SER A 31 24.59 -6.29 -0.60
CA SER A 31 24.62 -4.83 -0.66
C SER A 31 24.52 -4.18 0.73
N ASP A 32 23.80 -4.80 1.66
CA ASP A 32 23.72 -4.34 3.05
C ASP A 32 25.05 -4.58 3.79
N VAL A 33 25.69 -5.72 3.58
CA VAL A 33 27.04 -6.01 4.10
C VAL A 33 28.05 -5.00 3.55
N ALA A 34 28.02 -4.70 2.25
CA ALA A 34 28.87 -3.67 1.67
C ALA A 34 28.61 -2.28 2.27
N ARG A 35 27.34 -1.95 2.57
CA ARG A 35 26.96 -0.70 3.25
C ARG A 35 27.50 -0.64 4.68
N LEU A 36 27.42 -1.76 5.41
CA LEU A 36 27.96 -1.91 6.75
C LEU A 36 29.48 -1.70 6.75
N GLN A 37 30.18 -2.36 5.82
CA GLN A 37 31.62 -2.20 5.61
C GLN A 37 31.98 -0.74 5.27
N ASN A 38 31.22 -0.08 4.41
CA ASN A 38 31.47 1.32 4.05
C ASN A 38 31.25 2.29 5.21
N LEU A 39 30.27 2.03 6.09
CA LEU A 39 30.02 2.87 7.26
C LEU A 39 31.12 2.69 8.31
N LEU A 40 31.51 1.43 8.58
CA LEU A 40 32.60 1.12 9.49
C LEU A 40 33.96 1.59 8.93
N GLY A 41 34.15 1.57 7.63
CA GLY A 41 35.38 2.03 6.95
C GLY A 41 35.53 3.55 6.81
N ARG A 42 34.66 4.35 7.45
CA ARG A 42 34.82 5.82 7.47
C ARG A 42 36.06 6.22 8.29
N PRO A 43 36.74 7.33 7.94
CA PRO A 43 37.83 7.86 8.75
C PRO A 43 37.35 8.16 10.17
N PHE A 44 38.14 7.74 11.17
CA PHE A 44 37.90 8.00 12.58
C PHE A 44 38.77 9.17 13.08
N SER A 45 38.28 9.87 14.10
CA SER A 45 38.92 11.06 14.70
C SER A 45 39.47 10.83 16.09
N ASP A 46 39.01 9.76 16.76
CA ASP A 46 39.26 9.47 18.16
C ASP A 46 39.36 7.94 18.37
N LEU A 47 39.76 7.52 19.57
CA LEU A 47 39.95 6.11 19.88
C LEU A 47 38.65 5.30 19.85
N GLU A 48 37.52 5.91 20.22
CA GLU A 48 36.20 5.25 20.24
C GLU A 48 35.71 4.93 18.82
N SER A 49 35.77 5.91 17.92
CA SER A 49 35.46 5.72 16.50
C SER A 49 36.44 4.76 15.83
N ALA A 50 37.72 4.76 16.22
CA ALA A 50 38.71 3.79 15.76
C ALA A 50 38.36 2.36 16.20
N TYR A 51 37.93 2.18 17.46
CA TYR A 51 37.48 0.89 18.00
C TYR A 51 36.29 0.35 17.23
N TYR A 52 35.22 1.13 17.10
CA TYR A 52 34.02 0.69 16.39
C TYR A 52 34.33 0.35 14.92
N SER A 53 35.15 1.16 14.25
CA SER A 53 35.58 0.95 12.87
C SER A 53 36.38 -0.34 12.70
N VAL A 54 37.54 -0.43 13.36
CA VAL A 54 38.53 -1.48 13.13
C VAL A 54 38.06 -2.83 13.67
N VAL A 55 37.54 -2.85 14.91
CA VAL A 55 37.05 -4.09 15.51
C VAL A 55 35.78 -4.55 14.79
N GLY A 56 34.90 -3.63 14.41
CA GLY A 56 33.70 -3.95 13.62
C GLY A 56 34.05 -4.59 12.27
N LEU A 57 34.98 -4.00 11.50
CA LEU A 57 35.47 -4.57 10.24
C LEU A 57 36.12 -5.94 10.43
N SER A 58 36.93 -6.10 11.48
CA SER A 58 37.56 -7.38 11.79
C SER A 58 36.53 -8.48 12.09
N LYS A 59 35.44 -8.16 12.81
CA LYS A 59 34.39 -9.14 13.17
C LYS A 59 33.65 -9.68 11.96
N ILE A 60 33.43 -8.86 10.93
CA ILE A 60 32.81 -9.29 9.68
C ILE A 60 33.82 -9.76 8.63
N GLU A 61 35.09 -9.96 9.01
CA GLU A 61 36.20 -10.40 8.14
C GLU A 61 36.44 -9.47 6.94
N ALA A 62 36.14 -8.18 7.09
CA ALA A 62 36.44 -7.16 6.10
C ALA A 62 37.89 -6.68 6.23
N ALA A 63 38.43 -6.12 5.14
CA ALA A 63 39.78 -5.54 5.15
C ALA A 63 39.83 -4.31 6.06
N VAL A 64 40.74 -4.34 7.04
CA VAL A 64 41.03 -3.19 7.91
C VAL A 64 42.02 -2.25 7.19
N PRO A 65 41.83 -0.92 7.24
CA PRO A 65 42.78 0.07 6.71
C PRO A 65 44.20 -0.09 7.30
N ASP A 66 45.22 0.47 6.63
CA ASP A 66 46.67 0.32 6.92
C ASP A 66 46.99 0.08 8.41
N HIS A 67 47.26 -1.18 8.76
CA HIS A 67 47.44 -1.62 10.14
C HIS A 67 48.54 -0.82 10.87
N LYS A 68 49.56 -0.33 10.16
CA LYS A 68 50.65 0.44 10.76
C LYS A 68 50.20 1.87 11.08
N GLU A 69 49.49 2.49 10.16
CA GLU A 69 48.95 3.85 10.34
C GLU A 69 47.93 3.88 11.48
N VAL A 70 47.01 2.90 11.51
CA VAL A 70 46.06 2.75 12.62
C VAL A 70 46.80 2.57 13.94
N CYS A 71 47.79 1.68 13.99
CA CYS A 71 48.57 1.47 15.22
C CYS A 71 49.31 2.74 15.70
N GLN A 72 49.86 3.52 14.76
CA GLN A 72 50.50 4.80 15.07
C GLN A 72 49.49 5.81 15.61
N PHE A 73 48.28 5.87 15.02
CA PHE A 73 47.19 6.69 15.51
C PHE A 73 46.80 6.32 16.95
N LEU A 74 46.60 5.02 17.24
CA LEU A 74 46.28 4.53 18.59
C LEU A 74 47.32 5.00 19.62
N LYS A 75 48.61 4.86 19.30
CA LYS A 75 49.71 5.30 20.17
C LYS A 75 49.75 6.81 20.38
N SER A 76 49.36 7.59 19.37
CA SER A 76 49.39 9.06 19.43
C SER A 76 48.25 9.66 20.25
N GLN A 77 47.09 8.99 20.30
CA GLN A 77 45.90 9.44 21.03
C GLN A 77 45.78 8.80 22.41
N LEU A 78 46.69 7.89 22.78
CA LEU A 78 46.64 7.15 24.03
C LEU A 78 46.87 8.07 25.24
N ASP A 79 45.88 8.13 26.12
CA ASP A 79 46.01 8.63 27.49
C ASP A 79 46.16 7.45 28.46
N PRO A 80 47.37 7.20 29.00
CA PRO A 80 47.61 6.05 29.88
C PRO A 80 46.93 6.17 31.25
N THR A 81 46.31 7.31 31.56
CA THR A 81 45.58 7.53 32.81
C THR A 81 44.07 7.34 32.69
N SER A 82 43.55 7.20 31.47
CA SER A 82 42.12 7.02 31.19
C SER A 82 41.80 5.57 30.87
N VAL A 83 40.89 4.96 31.66
CA VAL A 83 40.40 3.59 31.44
C VAL A 83 39.77 3.44 30.05
N ASP A 84 39.04 4.46 29.60
CA ASP A 84 38.38 4.46 28.29
C ASP A 84 39.40 4.48 27.16
N SER A 85 40.42 5.33 27.28
CA SER A 85 41.50 5.41 26.29
C SER A 85 42.25 4.07 26.19
N LEU A 86 42.54 3.45 27.35
CA LEU A 86 43.20 2.15 27.43
C LEU A 86 42.36 1.04 26.83
N PHE A 87 41.06 0.99 27.14
CA PHE A 87 40.12 0.03 26.59
C PHE A 87 40.05 0.10 25.07
N PHE A 88 39.75 1.29 24.52
CA PHE A 88 39.59 1.44 23.08
C PHE A 88 40.90 1.14 22.34
N ALA A 89 42.06 1.60 22.85
CA ALA A 89 43.34 1.30 22.24
C ALA A 89 43.73 -0.18 22.32
N ALA A 90 43.54 -0.82 23.47
CA ALA A 90 43.88 -2.22 23.69
C ALA A 90 43.01 -3.15 22.82
N GLU A 91 41.69 -2.99 22.83
CA GLU A 91 40.79 -3.81 22.01
C GLU A 91 41.04 -3.60 20.52
N THR A 92 41.27 -2.36 20.09
CA THR A 92 41.58 -2.09 18.68
C THR A 92 42.90 -2.74 18.28
N SER A 93 43.91 -2.74 19.16
CA SER A 93 45.21 -3.35 18.85
C SER A 93 45.15 -4.86 18.63
N GLN A 94 44.22 -5.58 19.27
CA GLN A 94 44.02 -7.02 19.07
C GLN A 94 43.54 -7.37 17.67
N ALA A 95 42.84 -6.44 16.99
CA ALA A 95 42.42 -6.61 15.60
C ALA A 95 43.53 -6.28 14.58
N LEU A 96 44.70 -5.79 15.03
CA LEU A 96 45.81 -5.35 14.19
C LEU A 96 47.02 -6.28 14.29
N SER A 97 47.58 -6.67 13.16
CA SER A 97 48.82 -7.46 13.13
C SER A 97 50.04 -6.64 13.57
N GLY A 98 50.64 -7.03 14.70
CA GLY A 98 51.89 -6.43 15.20
C GLY A 98 51.74 -5.08 15.88
N CYS A 99 50.54 -4.73 16.36
CA CYS A 99 50.32 -3.51 17.15
C CYS A 99 50.39 -3.78 18.64
N GLU A 100 51.43 -3.30 19.31
CA GLU A 100 51.55 -3.36 20.77
C GLU A 100 51.31 -1.98 21.38
N ILE A 101 50.37 -1.90 22.32
CA ILE A 101 50.10 -0.69 23.11
C ILE A 101 51.08 -0.64 24.29
N PRO A 102 51.75 0.50 24.55
CA PRO A 102 52.68 0.61 25.65
C PRO A 102 51.97 0.43 27.01
N VAL A 103 52.50 -0.44 27.85
CA VAL A 103 51.97 -0.71 29.19
C VAL A 103 53.01 -0.34 30.24
N SER A 104 52.63 0.46 31.24
CA SER A 104 53.42 0.70 32.45
C SER A 104 52.79 0.02 33.67
N ASN A 105 53.54 -0.04 34.79
CA ASN A 105 52.99 -0.57 36.04
C ASN A 105 51.83 0.30 36.53
N GLU A 106 51.92 1.61 36.36
CA GLU A 106 50.88 2.58 36.69
C GLU A 106 49.61 2.32 35.87
N THR A 107 49.74 2.02 34.58
CA THR A 107 48.60 1.62 33.73
C THR A 107 47.91 0.38 34.28
N ARG A 108 48.68 -0.65 34.66
CA ARG A 108 48.14 -1.88 35.26
C ARG A 108 47.40 -1.60 36.57
N ASP A 109 48.01 -0.80 37.45
CA ASP A 109 47.44 -0.50 38.76
C ASP A 109 46.14 0.31 38.64
N ILE A 110 46.05 1.24 37.70
CA ILE A 110 44.83 2.00 37.40
C ILE A 110 43.70 1.06 36.95
N LEU A 111 43.97 0.12 36.03
CA LEU A 111 42.96 -0.81 35.54
C LEU A 111 42.50 -1.78 36.64
N LEU A 112 43.42 -2.27 37.48
CA LEU A 112 43.07 -3.16 38.60
C LEU A 112 42.26 -2.44 39.68
N ALA A 113 42.56 -1.17 39.97
CA ALA A 113 41.83 -0.38 40.96
C ALA A 113 40.35 -0.15 40.61
N VAL A 114 40.02 -0.22 39.32
CA VAL A 114 38.64 -0.06 38.80
C VAL A 114 37.82 -1.35 38.96
N VAL A 115 38.46 -2.50 39.15
CA VAL A 115 37.76 -3.77 39.41
C VAL A 115 37.31 -3.80 40.87
N SER A 116 36.20 -3.12 41.16
CA SER A 116 35.63 -3.00 42.50
C SER A 116 34.10 -2.88 42.44
N GLU A 117 33.43 -3.20 43.54
CA GLU A 117 31.96 -3.09 43.64
C GLU A 117 31.43 -1.64 43.59
N ASP A 118 32.31 -0.65 43.81
CA ASP A 118 31.98 0.77 43.81
C ASP A 118 32.01 1.36 42.38
N SER A 119 32.73 0.73 41.45
CA SER A 119 32.82 1.15 40.06
C SER A 119 31.55 0.81 39.27
N SER A 120 31.28 1.55 38.18
CA SER A 120 30.15 1.24 37.31
C SER A 120 30.42 -0.02 36.48
N MET A 121 29.36 -0.68 36.02
CA MET A 121 29.49 -1.87 35.16
C MET A 121 30.30 -1.59 33.88
N THR A 122 30.11 -0.41 33.28
CA THR A 122 30.90 0.02 32.11
C THR A 122 32.38 0.16 32.44
N GLN A 123 32.73 0.73 33.59
CA GLN A 123 34.13 0.88 34.01
C GLN A 123 34.79 -0.48 34.26
N ILE A 124 34.10 -1.40 34.93
CA ILE A 124 34.60 -2.77 35.15
C ILE A 124 34.80 -3.48 33.81
N HIS A 125 33.80 -3.43 32.92
CA HIS A 125 33.89 -4.04 31.59
C HIS A 125 35.09 -3.51 30.79
N ARG A 126 35.26 -2.19 30.75
CA ARG A 126 36.36 -1.54 30.03
C ARG A 126 37.72 -1.90 30.62
N ALA A 127 37.84 -1.87 31.95
CA ALA A 127 39.09 -2.21 32.62
C ALA A 127 39.49 -3.68 32.42
N VAL A 128 38.56 -4.61 32.59
CA VAL A 128 38.80 -6.04 32.42
C VAL A 128 39.12 -6.40 30.97
N SER A 129 38.38 -5.81 30.01
CA SER A 129 38.67 -6.03 28.58
C SER A 129 40.05 -5.49 28.20
N ALA A 130 40.44 -4.32 28.71
CA ALA A 130 41.78 -3.79 28.51
C ALA A 130 42.87 -4.70 29.13
N LEU A 131 42.69 -5.16 30.37
CA LEU A 131 43.62 -6.09 31.04
C LEU A 131 43.79 -7.39 30.23
N SER A 132 42.68 -7.96 29.78
CA SER A 132 42.65 -9.18 28.95
C SER A 132 43.37 -8.97 27.62
N SER A 133 43.05 -7.90 26.89
CA SER A 133 43.64 -7.57 25.59
C SER A 133 45.10 -7.12 25.65
N LEU A 134 45.57 -6.64 26.80
CA LEU A 134 46.99 -6.33 27.02
C LEU A 134 47.79 -7.53 27.56
N GLY A 135 47.14 -8.69 27.78
CA GLY A 135 47.78 -9.87 28.33
C GLY A 135 48.24 -9.72 29.79
N LEU A 136 47.59 -8.84 30.55
CA LEU A 136 47.92 -8.57 31.95
C LEU A 136 47.20 -9.55 32.89
N PRO A 137 47.82 -9.90 34.05
CA PRO A 137 47.20 -10.81 35.00
C PRO A 137 45.87 -10.28 35.55
N LEU A 138 44.84 -11.13 35.52
CA LEU A 138 43.49 -10.81 35.99
C LEU A 138 43.05 -11.81 37.07
N ALA A 139 42.62 -11.31 38.23
CA ALA A 139 42.03 -12.13 39.27
C ALA A 139 40.56 -12.43 38.94
N SER A 140 40.32 -13.49 38.16
CA SER A 140 38.98 -13.79 37.62
C SER A 140 37.89 -13.88 38.68
N GLN A 141 38.16 -14.49 39.84
CA GLN A 141 37.17 -14.63 40.92
C GLN A 141 36.82 -13.28 41.58
N GLU A 142 37.78 -12.36 41.71
CA GLU A 142 37.51 -11.01 42.23
C GLU A 142 36.62 -10.21 41.28
N VAL A 143 36.86 -10.36 39.97
CA VAL A 143 36.02 -9.76 38.92
C VAL A 143 34.61 -10.32 38.98
N VAL A 144 34.44 -11.64 39.10
CA VAL A 144 33.11 -12.27 39.27
C VAL A 144 32.40 -11.68 40.47
N GLY A 145 33.06 -11.56 41.62
CA GLY A 145 32.49 -10.94 42.82
C GLY A 145 32.00 -9.50 42.57
N ALA A 146 32.83 -8.69 41.91
CA ALA A 146 32.45 -7.31 41.55
C ALA A 146 31.27 -7.26 40.56
N LEU A 147 31.24 -8.12 39.54
CA LEU A 147 30.15 -8.22 38.57
C LEU A 147 28.84 -8.61 39.26
N THR A 148 28.84 -9.68 40.05
CA THR A 148 27.65 -10.15 40.79
C THR A 148 27.15 -9.10 41.78
N ALA A 149 28.04 -8.39 42.46
CA ALA A 149 27.66 -7.28 43.35
C ALA A 149 26.99 -6.13 42.60
N ARG A 150 27.43 -5.82 41.36
CA ARG A 150 26.81 -4.78 40.52
C ARG A 150 25.51 -5.23 39.88
N ILE A 151 25.39 -6.47 39.40
CA ILE A 151 24.13 -7.01 38.85
C ILE A 151 23.00 -6.90 39.89
N ASN A 152 23.29 -7.23 41.15
CA ASN A 152 22.31 -7.09 42.24
C ASN A 152 21.93 -5.63 42.60
N LYS A 153 22.74 -4.64 42.17
CA LYS A 153 22.53 -3.21 42.44
C LYS A 153 21.97 -2.45 41.22
N GLU A 154 22.24 -2.91 40.01
CA GLU A 154 21.88 -2.29 38.74
C GLU A 154 20.88 -3.16 37.97
N ASP A 155 19.60 -2.75 37.95
CA ASP A 155 18.57 -3.40 37.13
C ASP A 155 18.50 -2.74 35.73
N ASN A 156 19.56 -2.90 34.94
CA ASN A 156 19.69 -2.33 33.59
C ASN A 156 20.18 -3.38 32.60
N VAL A 157 19.42 -3.61 31.53
CA VAL A 157 19.71 -4.61 30.49
C VAL A 157 21.11 -4.42 29.90
N VAL A 158 21.50 -3.18 29.61
CA VAL A 158 22.81 -2.89 29.02
C VAL A 158 23.94 -3.20 30.02
N ALA A 159 23.74 -2.91 31.30
CA ALA A 159 24.73 -3.22 32.34
C ALA A 159 24.92 -4.74 32.47
N ILE A 160 23.83 -5.50 32.61
CA ILE A 160 23.91 -6.97 32.71
C ILE A 160 24.54 -7.56 31.45
N THR A 161 24.20 -7.04 30.26
CA THR A 161 24.83 -7.42 28.98
C THR A 161 26.35 -7.20 28.99
N LEU A 162 26.83 -6.08 29.54
CA LEU A 162 28.27 -5.85 29.70
C LEU A 162 28.91 -6.82 30.70
N ALA A 163 28.18 -7.24 31.73
CA ALA A 163 28.65 -8.27 32.66
C ALA A 163 28.83 -9.62 31.96
N LEU A 164 27.85 -10.04 31.14
CA LEU A 164 27.94 -11.24 30.30
C LEU A 164 29.17 -11.18 29.37
N GLN A 165 29.34 -10.06 28.67
CA GLN A 165 30.48 -9.87 27.76
C GLN A 165 31.81 -9.90 28.51
N THR A 166 31.87 -9.34 29.72
CA THR A 166 33.07 -9.36 30.57
C THR A 166 33.39 -10.77 31.07
N ALA A 167 32.37 -11.51 31.51
CA ALA A 167 32.48 -12.87 31.98
C ALA A 167 33.07 -13.81 30.91
N SER A 168 32.77 -13.59 29.62
CA SER A 168 33.33 -14.37 28.50
C SER A 168 34.86 -14.32 28.37
N ARG A 169 35.53 -13.40 29.08
CA ARG A 169 36.99 -13.20 29.07
C ARG A 169 37.68 -13.72 30.33
N LEU A 170 36.92 -14.18 31.32
CA LEU A 170 37.45 -14.65 32.59
C LEU A 170 37.94 -16.10 32.48
N SER A 171 38.65 -16.58 33.50
CA SER A 171 39.00 -18.00 33.58
C SER A 171 37.73 -18.84 33.81
N GLN A 172 37.60 -19.94 33.07
CA GLN A 172 36.54 -20.95 33.28
C GLN A 172 36.58 -21.58 34.69
N GLN A 173 37.67 -21.41 35.43
CA GLN A 173 37.80 -21.87 36.82
C GLN A 173 37.06 -20.97 37.82
N ALA A 174 36.66 -19.76 37.42
CA ALA A 174 35.87 -18.86 38.25
C ALA A 174 34.39 -19.26 38.24
N GLU A 175 33.63 -18.82 39.25
CA GLU A 175 32.22 -19.17 39.43
C GLU A 175 31.29 -18.36 38.50
N LEU A 176 31.34 -18.62 37.19
CA LEU A 176 30.57 -17.89 36.16
C LEU A 176 29.08 -18.29 36.08
N GLY A 177 28.67 -19.37 36.75
CA GLY A 177 27.31 -19.94 36.62
C GLY A 177 26.18 -18.96 36.90
N GLY A 178 26.28 -18.17 37.99
CA GLY A 178 25.26 -17.16 38.31
C GLY A 178 25.17 -16.04 37.27
N ILE A 179 26.28 -15.70 36.60
CA ILE A 179 26.26 -14.71 35.51
C ILE A 179 25.69 -15.34 34.23
N LEU A 180 25.90 -16.64 34.00
CA LEU A 180 25.34 -17.37 32.86
C LEU A 180 23.81 -17.47 32.95
N GLU A 181 23.26 -17.66 34.15
CA GLU A 181 21.81 -17.70 34.41
C GLU A 181 21.10 -16.39 33.99
N GLU A 182 21.79 -15.24 34.06
CA GLU A 182 21.27 -13.95 33.60
C GLU A 182 20.94 -13.93 32.09
N ILE A 183 21.46 -14.86 31.28
CA ILE A 183 21.05 -14.98 29.88
C ILE A 183 19.57 -15.34 29.80
N GLU A 184 19.09 -16.27 30.64
CA GLU A 184 17.68 -16.67 30.68
C GLU A 184 16.81 -15.51 31.17
N ASP A 185 17.26 -14.82 32.23
CA ASP A 185 16.55 -13.67 32.80
C ASP A 185 16.44 -12.50 31.81
N LEU A 186 17.52 -12.16 31.10
CA LEU A 186 17.47 -11.15 30.04
C LEU A 186 16.62 -11.59 28.85
N THR A 187 16.64 -12.88 28.50
CA THR A 187 15.77 -13.42 27.43
C THR A 187 14.29 -13.22 27.77
N ALA A 188 13.91 -13.39 29.04
CA ALA A 188 12.55 -13.19 29.51
C ALA A 188 12.08 -11.71 29.48
N ARG A 189 13.00 -10.76 29.38
CA ARG A 189 12.72 -9.31 29.31
C ARG A 189 12.60 -8.79 27.88
N LEU A 190 12.85 -9.60 26.86
CA LEU A 190 12.69 -9.20 25.47
C LEU A 190 11.21 -9.08 25.11
N ASP A 191 10.86 -8.04 24.36
CA ASP A 191 9.52 -7.83 23.84
C ASP A 191 9.29 -8.63 22.56
N ASP A 192 8.27 -9.48 22.58
CA ASP A 192 7.73 -10.14 21.38
C ASP A 192 6.81 -9.17 20.62
N LEU A 193 7.27 -8.73 19.45
CA LEU A 193 6.49 -7.88 18.54
C LEU A 193 5.86 -8.75 17.44
N GLY A 194 4.67 -9.27 17.74
CA GLY A 194 3.80 -9.92 16.77
C GLY A 194 4.28 -11.28 16.28
N GLY A 195 5.12 -11.98 17.06
CA GLY A 195 5.70 -13.28 16.74
C GLY A 195 6.84 -13.22 15.73
N VAL A 196 7.24 -12.02 15.29
CA VAL A 196 8.22 -11.82 14.21
C VAL A 196 9.54 -11.24 14.71
N TYR A 197 9.49 -10.36 15.70
CA TYR A 197 10.66 -9.68 16.26
C TYR A 197 10.72 -9.92 17.76
N LEU A 198 11.94 -10.10 18.27
CA LEU A 198 12.26 -10.19 19.68
C LEU A 198 13.37 -9.18 19.97
N GLN A 199 13.11 -8.15 20.77
CA GLN A 199 14.06 -7.07 21.04
C GLN A 199 13.81 -6.40 22.39
N PHE A 200 14.81 -5.68 22.92
CA PHE A 200 14.62 -4.85 24.10
C PHE A 200 13.98 -3.50 23.78
N GLU A 201 13.33 -2.88 24.78
CA GLU A 201 12.80 -1.51 24.69
C GLU A 201 13.91 -0.49 24.37
N GLU A 202 15.13 -0.72 24.86
CA GLU A 202 16.33 0.09 24.61
C GLU A 202 16.77 0.09 23.13
N GLY A 203 16.25 -0.86 22.33
CA GLY A 203 16.38 -0.87 20.88
C GLY A 203 17.43 -1.82 20.32
N LEU A 204 17.80 -1.56 19.06
CA LEU A 204 18.62 -2.44 18.22
C LEU A 204 20.00 -2.73 18.84
N GLU A 205 20.69 -1.68 19.29
CA GLU A 205 22.06 -1.78 19.79
C GLU A 205 22.14 -2.67 21.03
N ALA A 206 21.24 -2.45 22.02
CA ALA A 206 21.17 -3.28 23.22
C ALA A 206 20.88 -4.75 22.88
N THR A 207 19.93 -4.98 21.96
CA THR A 207 19.55 -6.33 21.51
C THR A 207 20.73 -7.04 20.82
N ALA A 208 21.45 -6.35 19.93
CA ALA A 208 22.57 -6.91 19.20
C ALA A 208 23.78 -7.18 20.11
N LEU A 209 24.07 -6.29 21.07
CA LEU A 209 25.10 -6.49 22.07
C LEU A 209 24.77 -7.66 23.01
N PHE A 210 23.51 -7.81 23.42
CA PHE A 210 23.06 -8.95 24.22
C PHE A 210 23.27 -10.28 23.49
N VAL A 211 22.85 -10.37 22.22
CA VAL A 211 23.09 -11.58 21.42
C VAL A 211 24.58 -11.87 21.31
N THR A 212 25.40 -10.85 21.05
CA THR A 212 26.86 -11.01 21.01
C THR A 212 27.40 -11.56 22.33
N ALA A 213 26.99 -11.00 23.46
CA ALA A 213 27.47 -11.35 24.79
C ALA A 213 26.99 -12.74 25.25
N ALA A 214 25.72 -13.07 25.00
CA ALA A 214 25.12 -14.36 25.32
C ALA A 214 25.86 -15.49 24.59
N TYR A 215 26.01 -15.39 23.26
CA TYR A 215 26.75 -16.39 22.49
C TYR A 215 28.23 -16.45 22.88
N ALA A 216 28.88 -15.32 23.16
CA ALA A 216 30.28 -15.30 23.58
C ALA A 216 30.51 -16.01 24.93
N LEU A 217 29.66 -15.77 25.93
CA LEU A 217 29.75 -16.44 27.23
C LEU A 217 29.40 -17.92 27.13
N SER A 218 28.34 -18.26 26.37
CA SER A 218 27.94 -19.63 26.09
C SER A 218 29.04 -20.42 25.38
N ASP A 219 29.67 -19.86 24.35
CA ASP A 219 30.81 -20.48 23.64
C ASP A 219 32.01 -20.65 24.58
N HIS A 220 32.25 -19.67 25.46
CA HIS A 220 33.30 -19.74 26.47
C HIS A 220 33.03 -20.82 27.52
N MET A 221 31.78 -21.07 27.88
CA MET A 221 31.40 -22.08 28.89
C MET A 221 31.08 -23.45 28.31
N ASP A 222 31.00 -23.57 26.98
CA ASP A 222 30.52 -24.75 26.27
C ASP A 222 29.11 -25.17 26.73
N ILE A 223 28.25 -24.18 26.97
CA ILE A 223 26.86 -24.35 27.38
C ILE A 223 25.98 -23.58 26.40
N GLU A 224 25.05 -24.30 25.77
CA GLU A 224 24.10 -23.73 24.82
C GLU A 224 23.30 -22.59 25.46
N PRO A 225 23.19 -21.42 24.81
CA PRO A 225 22.37 -20.35 25.33
C PRO A 225 20.90 -20.79 25.36
N PRO A 226 20.11 -20.40 26.38
CA PRO A 226 18.73 -20.83 26.58
C PRO A 226 17.74 -20.17 25.60
N PHE A 227 18.10 -20.10 24.31
CA PHE A 227 17.24 -19.64 23.24
C PHE A 227 16.56 -20.82 22.55
N LYS A 228 15.25 -20.68 22.30
CA LYS A 228 14.55 -21.57 21.38
C LYS A 228 14.82 -21.16 19.92
N GLU A 229 14.68 -22.09 18.98
CA GLU A 229 14.89 -21.85 17.55
C GLU A 229 14.04 -20.67 17.02
N ASP A 230 12.77 -20.56 17.42
CA ASP A 230 11.89 -19.44 17.05
C ASP A 230 12.39 -18.10 17.60
N GLN A 231 12.90 -18.07 18.84
CA GLN A 231 13.50 -16.87 19.42
C GLN A 231 14.77 -16.45 18.69
N VAL A 232 15.62 -17.39 18.26
CA VAL A 232 16.80 -17.08 17.43
C VAL A 232 16.38 -16.42 16.12
N ILE A 233 15.35 -16.95 15.45
CA ILE A 233 14.82 -16.37 14.21
C ILE A 233 14.25 -14.96 14.44
N GLN A 234 13.54 -14.75 15.55
CA GLN A 234 12.99 -13.44 15.90
C GLN A 234 14.10 -12.42 16.23
N LEU A 235 15.17 -12.83 16.91
CA LEU A 235 16.35 -12.00 17.17
C LEU A 235 17.07 -11.61 15.88
N VAL A 236 17.25 -12.55 14.95
CA VAL A 236 17.79 -12.30 13.60
C VAL A 236 16.93 -11.25 12.88
N ASN A 237 15.61 -11.40 12.92
CA ASN A 237 14.69 -10.44 12.32
C ASN A 237 14.83 -9.03 12.93
N SER A 238 14.92 -8.93 14.26
CA SER A 238 15.09 -7.65 14.95
C SER A 238 16.40 -6.96 14.56
N ILE A 239 17.52 -7.68 14.70
CA ILE A 239 18.88 -7.15 14.50
C ILE A 239 19.11 -6.74 13.04
N PHE A 240 18.54 -7.47 12.09
CA PHE A 240 18.73 -7.19 10.68
C PHE A 240 17.55 -6.46 10.02
N SER A 241 16.53 -6.05 10.77
CA SER A 241 15.42 -5.25 10.23
C SER A 241 15.89 -3.91 9.66
N LYS A 242 16.83 -3.24 10.34
CA LYS A 242 17.42 -1.97 9.92
C LYS A 242 18.57 -2.22 8.92
N LYS A 243 18.46 -1.66 7.72
CA LYS A 243 19.48 -1.78 6.64
C LYS A 243 20.45 -0.60 6.55
N SER A 244 20.27 0.40 7.41
CA SER A 244 21.06 1.64 7.44
C SER A 244 21.22 2.08 8.88
N TRP A 245 22.45 2.28 9.33
CA TRP A 245 22.75 2.63 10.72
C TRP A 245 23.17 4.09 10.82
N ASP A 246 22.74 4.75 11.90
CA ASP A 246 22.91 6.20 12.07
C ASP A 246 24.23 6.54 12.75
N SER A 247 24.80 5.60 13.51
CA SER A 247 26.05 5.73 14.26
C SER A 247 27.03 4.57 14.00
N LEU A 248 28.31 4.80 14.32
CA LEU A 248 29.33 3.74 14.29
C LEU A 248 29.07 2.67 15.37
N ALA A 249 28.58 3.05 16.54
CA ALA A 249 28.25 2.13 17.63
C ALA A 249 27.14 1.15 17.23
N GLU A 250 26.08 1.65 16.59
CA GLU A 250 24.97 0.83 16.09
C GLU A 250 25.42 -0.12 14.97
N ALA A 251 26.23 0.38 14.03
CA ALA A 251 26.83 -0.46 12.99
C ALA A 251 27.75 -1.53 13.59
N PHE A 252 28.55 -1.17 14.59
CA PHE A 252 29.42 -2.08 15.31
C PHE A 252 28.62 -3.19 16.01
N SER A 253 27.55 -2.85 16.73
CA SER A 253 26.73 -3.86 17.42
C SER A 253 26.10 -4.85 16.45
N VAL A 254 25.65 -4.39 15.28
CA VAL A 254 25.13 -5.30 14.24
C VAL A 254 26.24 -6.17 13.65
N ALA A 255 27.43 -5.61 13.42
CA ALA A 255 28.59 -6.37 12.94
C ALA A 255 29.02 -7.47 13.92
N THR A 256 29.05 -7.19 15.23
CA THR A 256 29.40 -8.19 16.24
C THR A 256 28.33 -9.26 16.39
N ALA A 257 27.05 -8.89 16.36
CA ALA A 257 25.94 -9.83 16.43
C ALA A 257 25.90 -10.74 15.18
N ALA A 258 26.13 -10.17 14.00
CA ALA A 258 26.22 -10.94 12.77
C ALA A 258 27.39 -11.93 12.82
N ALA A 259 28.55 -11.53 13.33
CA ALA A 259 29.69 -12.43 13.50
C ALA A 259 29.38 -13.57 14.48
N ALA A 260 28.74 -13.28 15.62
CA ALA A 260 28.32 -14.29 16.60
C ALA A 260 27.32 -15.28 16.00
N LEU A 261 26.32 -14.81 15.25
CA LEU A 261 25.30 -15.66 14.62
C LEU A 261 25.84 -16.43 13.39
N SER A 262 26.83 -15.91 12.68
CA SER A 262 27.48 -16.60 11.55
C SER A 262 28.41 -17.74 12.00
N ASN A 263 29.04 -17.61 13.17
CA ASN A 263 30.02 -18.58 13.65
C ASN A 263 30.03 -18.70 15.17
N ASN A 264 29.23 -19.63 15.70
CA ASN A 264 29.21 -20.05 17.10
C ASN A 264 29.00 -21.57 17.20
N ARG A 265 29.09 -22.16 18.40
CA ARG A 265 29.02 -23.62 18.57
C ARG A 265 27.61 -24.21 18.58
N PHE A 266 26.56 -23.38 18.58
CA PHE A 266 25.19 -23.80 18.90
C PHE A 266 24.18 -23.55 17.77
N HIS A 267 23.95 -22.29 17.40
CA HIS A 267 22.88 -21.85 16.51
C HIS A 267 23.41 -20.99 15.37
N VAL A 268 23.41 -21.50 14.15
CA VAL A 268 23.80 -20.78 12.93
C VAL A 268 22.55 -20.60 12.06
N PRO A 269 21.92 -19.41 12.07
CA PRO A 269 20.73 -19.16 11.27
C PRO A 269 21.04 -19.22 9.78
N VAL A 270 20.24 -19.98 9.04
CA VAL A 270 20.40 -20.16 7.59
C VAL A 270 19.41 -19.28 6.84
N LEU A 271 19.88 -18.70 5.73
CA LEU A 271 19.07 -17.95 4.80
C LEU A 271 19.00 -18.70 3.47
N VAL A 272 17.79 -19.03 3.03
CA VAL A 272 17.54 -19.66 1.73
C VAL A 272 16.77 -18.69 0.86
N ASN A 273 17.43 -18.15 -0.15
CA ASN A 273 16.84 -17.21 -1.10
C ASN A 273 16.90 -17.77 -2.52
N THR A 274 15.97 -17.37 -3.37
CA THR A 274 16.03 -17.71 -4.80
C THR A 274 16.95 -16.73 -5.53
N ARG A 275 17.78 -17.24 -6.45
CA ARG A 275 18.60 -16.40 -7.32
C ARG A 275 17.71 -15.92 -8.48
N GLY A 276 17.19 -14.69 -8.34
CA GLY A 276 16.19 -14.15 -9.26
C GLY A 276 14.77 -14.60 -8.89
N PRO A 277 13.79 -14.44 -9.79
CA PRO A 277 12.42 -14.88 -9.54
C PRO A 277 12.38 -16.39 -9.26
N ALA A 278 11.55 -16.81 -8.30
CA ALA A 278 11.24 -18.21 -8.04
C ALA A 278 10.40 -18.82 -9.18
N THR A 279 10.96 -18.89 -10.38
CA THR A 279 10.29 -19.33 -11.61
C THR A 279 11.18 -20.30 -12.37
N VAL A 280 10.58 -21.32 -12.95
CA VAL A 280 11.24 -22.26 -13.88
C VAL A 280 10.40 -22.41 -15.14
N SER A 281 11.04 -22.68 -16.26
CA SER A 281 10.40 -22.90 -17.55
C SER A 281 11.27 -23.76 -18.47
N HIS A 282 10.81 -24.04 -19.68
CA HIS A 282 11.61 -24.81 -20.65
C HIS A 282 12.91 -24.09 -21.06
N SER A 283 12.91 -22.75 -21.08
CA SER A 283 14.12 -21.95 -21.35
C SER A 283 15.03 -21.82 -20.12
N GLN A 284 14.47 -21.85 -18.92
CA GLN A 284 15.18 -21.80 -17.63
C GLN A 284 14.73 -22.95 -16.71
N PRO A 285 15.23 -24.19 -16.93
CA PRO A 285 14.68 -25.38 -16.29
C PRO A 285 15.10 -25.57 -14.82
N THR A 286 16.13 -24.85 -14.38
CA THR A 286 16.76 -25.02 -13.07
C THR A 286 16.33 -23.92 -12.10
N LEU A 287 15.77 -24.31 -10.96
CA LEU A 287 15.61 -23.44 -9.82
C LEU A 287 16.96 -23.27 -9.14
N GLN A 288 17.35 -22.03 -8.85
CA GLN A 288 18.61 -21.67 -8.25
C GLN A 288 18.38 -21.08 -6.85
N LEU A 289 19.00 -21.68 -5.83
CA LEU A 289 18.94 -21.24 -4.44
C LEU A 289 20.31 -20.74 -3.97
N LEU A 290 20.31 -19.59 -3.33
CA LEU A 290 21.41 -19.04 -2.55
C LEU A 290 21.18 -19.43 -1.09
N VAL A 291 22.07 -20.25 -0.55
CA VAL A 291 22.04 -20.67 0.86
C VAL A 291 23.23 -20.06 1.57
N THR A 292 22.96 -19.11 2.45
CA THR A 292 23.98 -18.27 3.10
C THR A 292 23.80 -18.18 4.61
N ASP A 293 24.84 -17.74 5.29
CA ASP A 293 24.74 -17.24 6.67
C ASP A 293 24.14 -15.81 6.71
N VAL A 294 24.00 -15.26 7.92
CA VAL A 294 23.45 -13.91 8.16
C VAL A 294 24.29 -12.76 7.55
N LEU A 295 25.53 -13.03 7.14
CA LEU A 295 26.45 -12.13 6.45
C LEU A 295 26.48 -12.35 4.93
N SER A 296 25.49 -13.05 4.36
CA SER A 296 25.41 -13.38 2.93
C SER A 296 26.61 -14.19 2.40
N ARG A 297 27.31 -14.95 3.26
CA ARG A 297 28.41 -15.84 2.87
C ARG A 297 27.85 -17.22 2.49
N PRO A 298 28.24 -17.81 1.34
CA PRO A 298 27.74 -19.11 0.91
C PRO A 298 28.11 -20.27 1.86
N LEU A 299 27.12 -21.07 2.25
CA LEU A 299 27.32 -22.26 3.08
C LEU A 299 27.69 -23.47 2.21
N ARG A 300 28.96 -23.54 1.78
CA ARG A 300 29.46 -24.56 0.84
C ARG A 300 29.41 -26.01 1.36
N SER A 301 29.44 -26.20 2.68
CA SER A 301 29.35 -27.52 3.31
C SER A 301 27.91 -27.99 3.52
N ALA A 302 26.91 -27.13 3.27
CA ALA A 302 25.51 -27.49 3.44
C ALA A 302 25.03 -28.42 2.32
N SER A 303 24.11 -29.31 2.67
CA SER A 303 23.38 -30.19 1.75
C SER A 303 21.93 -29.74 1.70
N VAL A 304 21.45 -29.35 0.52
CA VAL A 304 20.10 -28.82 0.32
C VAL A 304 19.24 -29.90 -0.35
N LEU A 305 18.12 -30.25 0.28
CA LEU A 305 17.21 -31.30 -0.15
C LEU A 305 15.82 -30.71 -0.38
N LEU A 306 15.24 -30.97 -1.54
CA LEU A 306 13.80 -30.80 -1.73
C LEU A 306 13.10 -31.99 -1.08
N GLU A 307 12.44 -31.77 0.06
CA GLU A 307 11.66 -32.80 0.73
C GLU A 307 10.42 -33.16 -0.08
N SER A 308 9.68 -32.13 -0.52
CA SER A 308 8.52 -32.28 -1.39
C SER A 308 8.26 -31.03 -2.24
N ALA A 309 7.74 -31.23 -3.45
CA ALA A 309 7.13 -30.19 -4.27
C ALA A 309 5.73 -30.63 -4.64
N HIS A 310 4.72 -29.88 -4.21
CA HIS A 310 3.32 -30.15 -4.49
C HIS A 310 2.67 -29.05 -5.32
N ALA A 311 1.79 -29.44 -6.25
CA ALA A 311 0.99 -28.48 -6.99
C ALA A 311 0.00 -27.79 -6.06
N VAL A 312 -0.03 -26.46 -6.04
CA VAL A 312 -0.90 -25.69 -5.13
C VAL A 312 -2.39 -26.01 -5.29
N PRO A 313 -2.94 -26.16 -6.53
CA PRO A 313 -4.37 -26.42 -6.71
C PRO A 313 -4.82 -27.83 -6.28
N SER A 314 -4.03 -28.85 -6.62
CA SER A 314 -4.40 -30.27 -6.41
C SER A 314 -3.79 -30.88 -5.15
N LYS A 315 -2.79 -30.22 -4.54
CA LYS A 315 -1.93 -30.74 -3.46
C LYS A 315 -1.20 -32.05 -3.81
N SER A 316 -1.14 -32.42 -5.10
CA SER A 316 -0.44 -33.61 -5.55
C SER A 316 1.07 -33.38 -5.55
N VAL A 317 1.82 -34.33 -4.99
CA VAL A 317 3.29 -34.30 -5.01
C VAL A 317 3.80 -34.63 -6.41
N VAL A 318 4.65 -33.78 -6.97
CA VAL A 318 5.27 -33.94 -8.29
C VAL A 318 6.72 -34.42 -8.19
N LEU A 319 7.43 -33.95 -7.17
CA LEU A 319 8.81 -34.36 -6.88
C LEU A 319 8.99 -34.43 -5.36
N SER A 320 9.77 -35.40 -4.90
CA SER A 320 10.13 -35.53 -3.48
C SER A 320 11.53 -36.10 -3.34
N GLN A 321 12.18 -35.80 -2.22
CA GLN A 321 13.50 -36.32 -1.85
C GLN A 321 14.56 -36.10 -2.96
N ALA A 322 14.59 -34.90 -3.54
CA ALA A 322 15.50 -34.56 -4.64
C ALA A 322 16.60 -33.59 -4.15
N PRO A 323 17.89 -33.96 -4.25
CA PRO A 323 18.96 -33.10 -3.80
C PRO A 323 19.19 -31.95 -4.79
N PHE A 324 19.50 -30.76 -4.28
CA PHE A 324 20.07 -29.70 -5.08
C PHE A 324 21.58 -29.93 -5.27
N ILE A 325 22.10 -29.53 -6.41
CA ILE A 325 23.52 -29.68 -6.75
C ILE A 325 24.21 -28.33 -6.58
N LEU A 326 25.26 -28.28 -5.76
CA LEU A 326 26.06 -27.07 -5.58
C LEU A 326 26.95 -26.81 -6.80
N LYS A 327 26.82 -25.63 -7.40
CA LYS A 327 27.64 -25.15 -8.51
C LYS A 327 27.86 -23.64 -8.36
N ASP A 328 29.13 -23.21 -8.34
CA ASP A 328 29.52 -21.80 -8.24
C ASP A 328 28.77 -21.03 -7.11
N ASP A 329 28.76 -21.60 -5.90
CA ASP A 329 28.08 -21.07 -4.70
C ASP A 329 26.54 -21.00 -4.77
N VAL A 330 25.93 -21.68 -5.75
CA VAL A 330 24.48 -21.76 -5.93
C VAL A 330 24.02 -23.22 -5.95
N PHE A 331 22.91 -23.49 -5.27
CA PHE A 331 22.26 -24.80 -5.27
C PHE A 331 21.23 -24.87 -6.39
N GLU A 332 21.43 -25.77 -7.35
CA GLU A 332 20.58 -25.91 -8.54
C GLU A 332 19.73 -27.18 -8.49
N LEU A 333 18.44 -27.06 -8.86
CA LEU A 333 17.54 -28.20 -9.07
C LEU A 333 16.79 -28.06 -10.39
N ASN A 334 16.96 -29.02 -11.30
CA ASN A 334 16.18 -29.09 -12.54
C ASN A 334 14.78 -29.67 -12.28
N PHE A 335 13.83 -28.80 -11.92
CA PHE A 335 12.45 -29.22 -11.68
C PHE A 335 11.71 -29.59 -12.98
N MET A 336 12.06 -28.95 -14.10
CA MET A 336 11.42 -29.21 -15.40
C MET A 336 11.71 -30.61 -15.96
N ALA A 337 12.71 -31.32 -15.44
CA ALA A 337 12.98 -32.72 -15.77
C ALA A 337 11.79 -33.66 -15.47
N LYS A 338 10.86 -33.27 -14.58
CA LYS A 338 9.62 -34.01 -14.29
C LYS A 338 8.44 -33.62 -15.18
N GLN A 339 8.62 -32.70 -16.12
CA GLN A 339 7.57 -32.19 -16.99
C GLN A 339 6.31 -31.75 -16.20
N PRO A 340 6.46 -30.87 -15.18
CA PRO A 340 5.31 -30.34 -14.45
C PRO A 340 4.42 -29.53 -15.40
N ALA A 341 3.10 -29.56 -15.17
CA ALA A 341 2.18 -28.65 -15.84
C ALA A 341 2.47 -27.18 -15.43
N SER A 342 2.11 -26.22 -16.28
CA SER A 342 2.23 -24.81 -15.93
C SER A 342 1.35 -24.47 -14.71
N GLY A 343 1.89 -23.72 -13.75
CA GLY A 343 1.16 -23.45 -12.51
C GLY A 343 2.05 -23.01 -11.36
N TYR A 344 1.46 -22.96 -10.16
CA TYR A 344 2.18 -22.67 -8.93
C TYR A 344 2.39 -23.94 -8.12
N TYR A 345 3.61 -24.08 -7.60
CA TYR A 345 4.06 -25.21 -6.82
C TYR A 345 4.61 -24.72 -5.48
N GLN A 346 4.39 -25.49 -4.44
CA GLN A 346 4.90 -25.22 -3.11
C GLN A 346 6.00 -26.23 -2.80
N PHE A 347 7.20 -25.72 -2.52
CA PHE A 347 8.42 -26.48 -2.31
C PHE A 347 8.78 -26.44 -0.82
N SER A 348 8.89 -27.60 -0.19
CA SER A 348 9.46 -27.79 1.14
C SER A 348 10.93 -28.14 0.97
N VAL A 349 11.82 -27.24 1.35
CA VAL A 349 13.29 -27.37 1.21
C VAL A 349 13.91 -27.49 2.59
N ALA A 350 14.77 -28.49 2.79
CA ALA A 350 15.55 -28.67 4.00
C ALA A 350 17.04 -28.47 3.72
N VAL A 351 17.71 -27.73 4.59
CA VAL A 351 19.16 -27.52 4.59
C VAL A 351 19.75 -28.34 5.73
N THR A 352 20.73 -29.18 5.41
CA THR A 352 21.36 -30.13 6.34
C THR A 352 22.87 -30.09 6.21
N GLY A 353 23.60 -30.81 7.06
CA GLY A 353 25.06 -30.98 6.98
C GLY A 353 25.80 -30.46 8.21
N ASP A 354 25.29 -29.41 8.85
CA ASP A 354 25.75 -28.91 10.14
C ASP A 354 24.58 -28.97 11.13
N SER A 355 24.81 -29.54 12.32
CA SER A 355 23.76 -29.71 13.34
C SER A 355 23.37 -28.39 14.01
N ARG A 356 24.19 -27.36 13.85
CA ARG A 356 23.95 -26.02 14.40
C ARG A 356 22.96 -25.20 13.58
N LEU A 357 22.58 -25.65 12.38
CA LEU A 357 21.77 -24.86 11.48
C LEU A 357 20.35 -24.65 12.03
N VAL A 358 19.93 -23.40 12.14
CA VAL A 358 18.60 -22.98 12.59
C VAL A 358 17.85 -22.35 11.42
N ALA A 359 16.52 -22.45 11.40
CA ALA A 359 15.68 -21.99 10.28
C ALA A 359 16.02 -22.72 8.96
N ASN A 360 16.41 -23.99 9.09
CA ASN A 360 16.92 -24.82 8.01
C ASN A 360 15.81 -25.48 7.17
N GLN A 361 14.55 -25.32 7.55
CA GLN A 361 13.38 -25.72 6.76
C GLN A 361 12.72 -24.49 6.15
N VAL A 362 12.48 -24.51 4.85
CA VAL A 362 11.99 -23.37 4.08
C VAL A 362 10.89 -23.77 3.12
N GLU A 363 9.84 -22.97 3.08
CA GLU A 363 8.69 -23.12 2.18
C GLU A 363 8.75 -22.08 1.05
N LEU A 364 8.94 -22.52 -0.19
CA LEU A 364 9.06 -21.66 -1.36
C LEU A 364 7.90 -21.86 -2.33
N LYS A 365 7.27 -20.77 -2.77
CA LYS A 365 6.28 -20.80 -3.86
C LYS A 365 6.97 -20.59 -5.20
N VAL A 366 7.06 -21.64 -6.01
CA VAL A 366 7.73 -21.65 -7.31
C VAL A 366 6.70 -21.63 -8.43
N LYS A 367 6.91 -20.75 -9.42
CA LYS A 367 6.08 -20.65 -10.62
C LYS A 367 6.68 -21.51 -11.75
N VAL A 368 5.89 -22.40 -12.32
CA VAL A 368 6.23 -23.09 -13.57
C VAL A 368 5.59 -22.32 -14.71
N SER A 369 6.44 -21.75 -15.56
CA SER A 369 6.05 -20.95 -16.71
C SER A 369 6.11 -21.73 -18.01
N THR A 370 5.24 -21.38 -18.95
CA THR A 370 5.17 -21.99 -20.28
C THR A 370 4.89 -20.97 -21.37
N GLU A 371 5.01 -21.42 -22.62
CA GLU A 371 4.67 -20.65 -23.82
C GLU A 371 3.36 -21.17 -24.43
N VAL A 372 2.46 -20.24 -24.76
CA VAL A 372 1.21 -20.55 -25.45
C VAL A 372 1.37 -20.42 -26.96
N ALA A 373 0.77 -21.34 -27.70
CA ALA A 373 0.53 -21.26 -29.13
C ALA A 373 -0.97 -21.26 -29.42
N VAL A 374 -1.37 -20.43 -30.39
CA VAL A 374 -2.73 -20.46 -30.95
C VAL A 374 -2.74 -21.47 -32.08
N THR A 375 -3.56 -22.49 -31.97
CA THR A 375 -3.79 -23.49 -33.02
C THR A 375 -5.23 -23.42 -33.49
N ASN A 376 -5.46 -23.87 -34.72
CA ASN A 376 -6.81 -24.03 -35.26
C ASN A 376 -7.69 -22.76 -35.20
N MET A 377 -7.14 -21.58 -35.52
CA MET A 377 -7.92 -20.33 -35.58
C MET A 377 -8.76 -20.25 -36.87
N ASP A 378 -10.06 -20.48 -36.73
CA ASP A 378 -11.07 -20.42 -37.79
C ASP A 378 -11.96 -19.19 -37.63
N LEU A 379 -12.09 -18.41 -38.71
CA LEU A 379 -13.02 -17.30 -38.83
C LEU A 379 -14.16 -17.68 -39.76
N SER A 380 -15.39 -17.63 -39.28
CA SER A 380 -16.59 -18.07 -39.99
C SER A 380 -17.61 -16.96 -40.13
N VAL A 381 -18.26 -16.90 -41.30
CA VAL A 381 -19.48 -16.11 -41.51
C VAL A 381 -20.63 -17.09 -41.66
N VAL A 382 -21.63 -16.95 -40.78
CA VAL A 382 -22.79 -17.83 -40.69
C VAL A 382 -24.02 -17.05 -41.14
N ASP A 383 -24.72 -17.54 -42.16
CA ASP A 383 -25.99 -16.99 -42.61
C ASP A 383 -27.11 -17.44 -41.66
N LYS A 384 -27.90 -16.49 -41.16
CA LYS A 384 -28.94 -16.72 -40.15
C LYS A 384 -30.10 -17.57 -40.69
N ASP A 385 -30.38 -17.46 -41.99
CA ASP A 385 -31.42 -18.23 -42.66
C ASP A 385 -30.94 -19.62 -43.14
N GLN A 386 -29.66 -19.97 -42.88
CA GLN A 386 -29.00 -21.21 -43.32
C GLN A 386 -29.13 -21.48 -44.83
N SER A 387 -29.41 -20.44 -45.62
CA SER A 387 -29.65 -20.54 -47.06
C SER A 387 -28.34 -20.75 -47.83
N ILE A 388 -27.23 -20.30 -47.25
CA ILE A 388 -25.86 -20.46 -47.74
C ILE A 388 -25.04 -21.18 -46.67
N GLY A 389 -24.23 -22.16 -47.09
CA GLY A 389 -23.34 -22.88 -46.18
C GLY A 389 -22.29 -21.97 -45.53
N THR A 390 -21.92 -22.28 -44.29
CA THR A 390 -20.93 -21.51 -43.51
C THR A 390 -19.61 -21.36 -44.26
N LYS A 391 -19.14 -20.11 -44.42
CA LYS A 391 -17.84 -19.83 -45.03
C LYS A 391 -16.78 -19.67 -43.94
N THR A 392 -15.92 -20.66 -43.80
CA THR A 392 -14.81 -20.66 -42.83
C THR A 392 -13.47 -20.39 -43.50
N THR A 393 -12.65 -19.53 -42.88
CA THR A 393 -11.29 -19.19 -43.30
C THR A 393 -10.34 -19.40 -42.13
N ARG A 394 -9.33 -20.27 -42.30
CA ARG A 394 -8.26 -20.49 -41.32
C ARG A 394 -7.24 -19.35 -41.40
N VAL A 395 -6.75 -18.90 -40.24
CA VAL A 395 -5.69 -17.88 -40.14
C VAL A 395 -4.60 -18.39 -39.19
N ASP A 396 -3.34 -18.31 -39.59
CA ASP A 396 -2.22 -18.75 -38.76
C ASP A 396 -1.60 -17.58 -37.98
N TYR A 397 -1.33 -17.77 -36.69
CA TYR A 397 -0.60 -16.78 -35.88
C TYR A 397 0.86 -16.66 -36.38
N PRO A 398 1.46 -15.45 -36.48
CA PRO A 398 0.92 -14.12 -36.12
C PRO A 398 0.37 -13.32 -37.33
N SER A 399 -0.07 -13.99 -38.40
CA SER A 399 -0.52 -13.32 -39.63
C SER A 399 -1.93 -12.72 -39.49
N LYS A 400 -2.26 -11.70 -40.29
CA LYS A 400 -3.63 -11.15 -40.35
C LYS A 400 -4.40 -11.77 -41.52
N ALA A 401 -5.70 -11.99 -41.36
CA ALA A 401 -6.58 -12.44 -42.44
C ALA A 401 -6.51 -11.48 -43.65
N LYS A 402 -6.45 -12.04 -44.86
CA LYS A 402 -6.27 -11.27 -46.12
C LYS A 402 -7.50 -10.45 -46.52
N SER A 403 -8.69 -10.93 -46.16
CA SER A 403 -9.97 -10.30 -46.49
C SER A 403 -10.72 -9.89 -45.23
N SER A 404 -11.47 -8.80 -45.30
CA SER A 404 -12.40 -8.40 -44.24
C SER A 404 -13.63 -9.30 -44.19
N PHE A 405 -14.18 -9.48 -43.00
CA PHE A 405 -15.43 -10.19 -42.77
C PHE A 405 -16.56 -9.18 -42.55
N THR A 406 -17.79 -9.52 -42.94
CA THR A 406 -18.96 -8.66 -42.72
C THR A 406 -19.91 -9.36 -41.75
N ALA A 407 -20.40 -8.62 -40.76
CA ALA A 407 -21.48 -9.07 -39.90
C ALA A 407 -22.59 -8.01 -39.90
N ASP A 408 -23.82 -8.46 -40.16
CA ASP A 408 -25.02 -7.62 -40.26
C ASP A 408 -26.25 -8.40 -39.78
N SER A 409 -27.46 -7.91 -40.08
CA SER A 409 -28.70 -8.55 -39.64
C SER A 409 -28.96 -9.94 -40.27
N HIS A 410 -28.27 -10.28 -41.35
CA HIS A 410 -28.40 -11.56 -42.05
C HIS A 410 -27.19 -12.47 -41.81
N GLN A 411 -26.01 -11.90 -41.53
CA GLN A 411 -24.77 -12.65 -41.36
C GLN A 411 -24.16 -12.45 -39.97
N ASN A 412 -24.02 -13.55 -39.22
CA ASN A 412 -23.29 -13.58 -37.95
C ASN A 412 -21.80 -13.87 -38.20
N PHE A 413 -20.94 -13.31 -37.35
CA PHE A 413 -19.52 -13.62 -37.35
C PHE A 413 -19.18 -14.57 -36.20
N ALA A 414 -18.43 -15.62 -36.47
CA ALA A 414 -17.97 -16.56 -35.46
C ALA A 414 -16.46 -16.80 -35.58
N MET A 415 -15.81 -16.97 -34.44
CA MET A 415 -14.39 -17.28 -34.32
C MET A 415 -14.24 -18.49 -33.40
N SER A 416 -13.41 -19.45 -33.80
CA SER A 416 -13.04 -20.57 -32.95
C SER A 416 -11.55 -20.85 -33.01
N PHE A 417 -10.95 -21.18 -31.88
CA PHE A 417 -9.51 -21.45 -31.77
C PHE A 417 -9.20 -22.36 -30.59
N GLN A 418 -7.98 -22.90 -30.57
CA GLN A 418 -7.44 -23.68 -29.48
C GLN A 418 -6.15 -23.03 -28.99
N LEU A 419 -5.88 -23.17 -27.70
CA LEU A 419 -4.66 -22.71 -27.07
C LEU A 419 -3.93 -23.94 -26.54
N VAL A 420 -2.68 -24.11 -26.95
CA VAL A 420 -1.86 -25.26 -26.57
C VAL A 420 -0.51 -24.81 -26.07
N ASP A 421 0.10 -25.61 -25.22
CA ASP A 421 1.47 -25.45 -24.78
C ASP A 421 2.42 -25.80 -25.92
N VAL A 422 3.38 -24.91 -26.22
CA VAL A 422 4.34 -25.09 -27.33
C VAL A 422 5.20 -26.34 -27.15
N ASN A 423 5.54 -26.69 -25.90
CA ASN A 423 6.50 -27.73 -25.58
C ASN A 423 5.84 -29.10 -25.41
N THR A 424 4.66 -29.16 -24.79
CA THR A 424 3.95 -30.41 -24.52
C THR A 424 2.85 -30.72 -25.52
N GLY A 425 2.34 -29.72 -26.24
CA GLY A 425 1.17 -29.84 -27.12
C GLY A 425 -0.16 -30.04 -26.39
N LEU A 426 -0.15 -30.00 -25.06
CA LEU A 426 -1.35 -30.12 -24.24
C LEU A 426 -2.19 -28.83 -24.31
N GLU A 427 -3.50 -28.98 -24.20
CA GLU A 427 -4.43 -27.86 -24.19
C GLU A 427 -4.22 -27.00 -22.94
N LEU A 428 -4.17 -25.68 -23.15
CA LEU A 428 -4.03 -24.68 -22.10
C LEU A 428 -5.33 -23.93 -21.89
N ILE A 429 -5.63 -23.62 -20.63
CA ILE A 429 -6.75 -22.76 -20.24
C ILE A 429 -6.19 -21.53 -19.52
N PRO A 430 -5.77 -20.49 -20.25
CA PRO A 430 -5.24 -19.28 -19.64
C PRO A 430 -6.29 -18.53 -18.86
N HIS A 431 -5.87 -17.87 -17.78
CA HIS A 431 -6.75 -17.04 -16.96
C HIS A 431 -7.43 -15.90 -17.74
N GLN A 432 -6.73 -15.28 -18.70
CA GLN A 432 -7.25 -14.20 -19.53
C GLN A 432 -7.27 -14.60 -21.00
N THR A 433 -8.47 -14.70 -21.58
CA THR A 433 -8.66 -14.92 -23.01
C THR A 433 -9.76 -13.98 -23.51
N PHE A 434 -9.39 -12.85 -24.11
CA PHE A 434 -10.31 -11.82 -24.55
C PHE A 434 -10.28 -11.60 -26.07
N VAL A 435 -11.44 -11.26 -26.61
CA VAL A 435 -11.64 -10.84 -27.99
C VAL A 435 -12.02 -9.37 -27.99
N ARG A 436 -11.14 -8.51 -28.50
CA ARG A 436 -11.32 -7.06 -28.51
C ARG A 436 -11.60 -6.56 -29.92
N LEU A 437 -12.69 -5.84 -30.11
CA LEU A 437 -13.05 -5.17 -31.35
C LEU A 437 -12.78 -3.68 -31.22
N HIS A 438 -11.86 -3.14 -32.01
CA HIS A 438 -11.46 -1.73 -31.97
C HIS A 438 -11.89 -0.99 -33.24
N ASN A 439 -12.73 0.04 -33.11
CA ASN A 439 -13.25 0.84 -34.21
C ASN A 439 -12.19 1.82 -34.74
N HIS A 440 -11.85 1.74 -36.03
CA HIS A 440 -10.81 2.57 -36.63
C HIS A 440 -11.12 4.07 -36.63
N LYS A 441 -12.40 4.44 -36.69
CA LYS A 441 -12.82 5.85 -36.84
C LYS A 441 -13.07 6.53 -35.50
N THR A 442 -13.77 5.85 -34.60
CA THR A 442 -14.18 6.43 -33.31
C THR A 442 -13.16 6.17 -32.19
N GLY A 443 -12.27 5.20 -32.37
CA GLY A 443 -11.36 4.73 -31.32
C GLY A 443 -12.05 3.90 -30.22
N GLN A 444 -13.37 3.69 -30.31
CA GLN A 444 -14.14 2.86 -29.38
C GLN A 444 -13.62 1.42 -29.41
N GLU A 445 -13.58 0.79 -28.24
CA GLU A 445 -13.25 -0.63 -28.11
C GLU A 445 -14.31 -1.36 -27.30
N VAL A 446 -14.63 -2.58 -27.73
CA VAL A 446 -15.54 -3.50 -27.06
C VAL A 446 -14.78 -4.80 -26.83
N VAL A 447 -14.82 -5.33 -25.60
CA VAL A 447 -14.05 -6.50 -25.18
C VAL A 447 -14.99 -7.60 -24.73
N PHE A 448 -14.82 -8.79 -25.31
CA PHE A 448 -15.56 -9.99 -24.98
C PHE A 448 -14.65 -11.03 -24.34
N VAL A 449 -15.21 -11.80 -23.41
CA VAL A 449 -14.53 -12.99 -22.85
C VAL A 449 -14.79 -14.17 -23.79
N ALA A 450 -13.73 -14.88 -24.18
CA ALA A 450 -13.88 -16.16 -24.88
C ALA A 450 -13.73 -17.28 -23.86
N GLU A 451 -14.76 -18.13 -23.77
CA GLU A 451 -14.77 -19.27 -22.86
C GLU A 451 -14.51 -20.57 -23.65
N PRO A 452 -13.76 -21.52 -23.08
CA PRO A 452 -13.56 -22.83 -23.68
C PRO A 452 -14.82 -23.70 -23.54
N ASP A 453 -15.12 -24.49 -24.57
CA ASP A 453 -16.15 -25.53 -24.48
C ASP A 453 -15.64 -26.80 -23.77
N SER A 454 -16.47 -27.85 -23.70
CA SER A 454 -16.11 -29.13 -23.08
C SER A 454 -14.97 -29.89 -23.77
N LYS A 455 -14.52 -29.43 -24.94
CA LYS A 455 -13.36 -29.93 -25.69
C LYS A 455 -12.20 -28.93 -25.68
N ASN A 456 -12.21 -27.98 -24.73
CA ASN A 456 -11.24 -26.89 -24.60
C ASN A 456 -11.06 -26.06 -25.89
N GLN A 457 -12.09 -26.00 -26.73
CA GLN A 457 -12.11 -25.14 -27.90
C GLN A 457 -12.77 -23.81 -27.52
N TYR A 458 -12.04 -22.71 -27.68
CA TYR A 458 -12.57 -21.38 -27.47
C TYR A 458 -13.46 -20.98 -28.63
N LYS A 459 -14.63 -20.43 -28.31
CA LYS A 459 -15.60 -19.96 -29.30
C LYS A 459 -16.07 -18.56 -28.94
N PHE A 460 -16.17 -17.74 -29.97
CA PHE A 460 -16.73 -16.40 -29.91
C PHE A 460 -17.74 -16.24 -31.04
N GLU A 461 -18.95 -15.83 -30.73
CA GLU A 461 -19.99 -15.53 -31.71
C GLU A 461 -20.47 -14.10 -31.53
N LEU A 462 -20.57 -13.39 -32.64
CA LEU A 462 -21.03 -12.03 -32.74
C LEU A 462 -22.29 -11.97 -33.61
N ASP A 463 -23.43 -11.99 -32.92
CA ASP A 463 -24.74 -11.65 -33.50
C ASP A 463 -24.98 -10.14 -33.33
N THR A 464 -25.11 -9.44 -34.46
CA THR A 464 -25.26 -7.98 -34.47
C THR A 464 -26.62 -7.52 -33.92
N ALA A 465 -27.66 -8.35 -33.97
CA ALA A 465 -28.97 -8.01 -33.45
C ALA A 465 -29.01 -8.14 -31.91
N GLU A 466 -28.38 -9.18 -31.37
CA GLU A 466 -28.33 -9.42 -29.93
C GLU A 466 -27.37 -8.47 -29.20
N ARG A 467 -26.20 -8.21 -29.79
CA ARG A 467 -25.12 -7.45 -29.13
C ARG A 467 -25.07 -5.96 -29.49
N LYS A 468 -26.08 -5.42 -30.18
CA LYS A 468 -26.09 -4.02 -30.66
C LYS A 468 -25.81 -2.98 -29.56
N SER A 469 -26.31 -3.21 -28.34
CA SER A 469 -26.15 -2.29 -27.21
C SER A 469 -24.71 -2.21 -26.73
N GLU A 470 -23.91 -3.27 -26.88
CA GLU A 470 -22.51 -3.28 -26.44
C GLU A 470 -21.61 -2.42 -27.33
N PHE A 471 -22.07 -2.16 -28.56
CA PHE A 471 -21.40 -1.29 -29.54
C PHE A 471 -22.06 0.10 -29.65
N ASP A 472 -23.03 0.42 -28.78
CA ASP A 472 -23.88 1.62 -28.89
C ASP A 472 -24.49 1.79 -30.30
N SER A 473 -24.80 0.67 -30.98
CA SER A 473 -25.26 0.62 -32.38
C SER A 473 -24.34 1.33 -33.39
N THR A 474 -23.04 1.46 -33.09
CA THR A 474 -22.08 2.18 -33.94
C THR A 474 -21.57 1.28 -35.06
N SER A 475 -22.08 1.48 -36.28
CA SER A 475 -21.61 0.79 -37.49
C SER A 475 -20.21 1.26 -37.90
N GLY A 476 -19.37 0.36 -38.39
CA GLY A 476 -18.00 0.69 -38.78
C GLY A 476 -17.11 -0.52 -39.03
N THR A 477 -15.84 -0.25 -39.37
CA THR A 477 -14.80 -1.27 -39.50
C THR A 477 -14.07 -1.38 -38.17
N TYR A 478 -14.07 -2.59 -37.61
CA TYR A 478 -13.42 -2.93 -36.35
C TYR A 478 -12.24 -3.87 -36.63
N SER A 479 -11.09 -3.60 -36.02
CA SER A 479 -10.03 -4.62 -35.93
C SER A 479 -10.32 -5.57 -34.79
N LEU A 480 -10.33 -6.87 -35.10
CA LEU A 480 -10.51 -7.98 -34.17
C LEU A 480 -9.15 -8.39 -33.60
N TYR A 481 -8.95 -8.16 -32.31
CA TYR A 481 -7.78 -8.58 -31.57
C TYR A 481 -8.09 -9.77 -30.68
N LEU A 482 -7.21 -10.78 -30.68
CA LEU A 482 -7.15 -11.81 -29.67
C LEU A 482 -6.11 -11.40 -28.62
N ILE A 483 -6.51 -11.41 -27.35
CA ILE A 483 -5.67 -11.12 -26.19
C ILE A 483 -5.63 -12.38 -25.33
N VAL A 484 -4.45 -12.95 -25.13
CA VAL A 484 -4.24 -14.12 -24.26
C VAL A 484 -3.16 -13.79 -23.24
N GLY A 485 -3.47 -14.01 -21.96
CA GLY A 485 -2.56 -13.75 -20.86
C GLY A 485 -2.82 -14.66 -19.66
N ASP A 486 -1.75 -15.00 -18.96
CA ASP A 486 -1.79 -15.68 -17.67
C ASP A 486 -0.50 -15.30 -16.91
N ALA A 487 -0.51 -15.39 -15.59
CA ALA A 487 0.68 -15.19 -14.78
C ALA A 487 1.78 -16.24 -15.06
N THR A 488 1.39 -17.42 -15.54
CA THR A 488 2.29 -18.52 -15.92
C THR A 488 2.80 -18.43 -17.36
N LEU A 489 2.20 -17.60 -18.23
CA LEU A 489 2.63 -17.48 -19.62
C LEU A 489 3.84 -16.55 -19.77
N GLU A 490 4.85 -16.98 -20.53
CA GLU A 490 6.04 -16.16 -20.84
C GLU A 490 5.80 -15.21 -22.03
N ASN A 491 4.91 -15.60 -22.94
CA ASN A 491 4.64 -14.92 -24.20
C ASN A 491 3.16 -14.45 -24.29
N PRO A 492 2.76 -13.36 -23.59
CA PRO A 492 1.41 -12.85 -23.72
C PRO A 492 1.10 -12.46 -25.17
N ILE A 493 -0.07 -12.87 -25.67
CA ILE A 493 -0.46 -12.68 -27.07
C ILE A 493 -1.37 -11.46 -27.17
N LEU A 494 -1.02 -10.53 -28.06
CA LEU A 494 -1.90 -9.48 -28.58
C LEU A 494 -1.85 -9.54 -30.10
N TRP A 495 -2.86 -10.15 -30.72
CA TRP A 495 -2.84 -10.46 -32.14
C TRP A 495 -4.02 -9.82 -32.88
N ASN A 496 -3.74 -9.01 -33.91
CA ASN A 496 -4.76 -8.52 -34.84
C ASN A 496 -5.10 -9.62 -35.85
N VAL A 497 -6.19 -10.35 -35.60
CA VAL A 497 -6.59 -11.53 -36.36
C VAL A 497 -7.20 -11.14 -37.71
N ALA A 498 -8.12 -10.16 -37.72
CA ALA A 498 -8.84 -9.73 -38.92
C ALA A 498 -9.50 -8.35 -38.75
N ASP A 499 -9.99 -7.78 -39.85
CA ASP A 499 -10.94 -6.66 -39.79
C ASP A 499 -12.37 -7.17 -40.05
N VAL A 500 -13.29 -6.74 -39.20
CA VAL A 500 -14.72 -7.08 -39.26
C VAL A 500 -15.53 -5.80 -39.48
N VAL A 501 -16.35 -5.79 -40.53
CA VAL A 501 -17.25 -4.70 -40.88
C VAL A 501 -18.60 -4.98 -40.21
N LEU A 502 -18.94 -4.20 -39.20
CA LEU A 502 -20.20 -4.30 -38.48
C LEU A 502 -21.22 -3.30 -39.02
N LYS A 503 -22.42 -3.80 -39.36
CA LYS A 503 -23.56 -2.98 -39.78
C LYS A 503 -24.77 -3.27 -38.88
N PHE A 504 -25.14 -2.30 -38.07
CA PHE A 504 -26.38 -2.33 -37.30
C PHE A 504 -27.50 -1.68 -38.11
N ALA A 505 -28.73 -2.17 -37.94
CA ALA A 505 -29.90 -1.53 -38.54
C ALA A 505 -30.07 -0.12 -37.96
N GLU A 506 -30.21 0.89 -38.82
CA GLU A 506 -30.45 2.27 -38.40
C GLU A 506 -31.82 2.35 -37.70
N GLU A 507 -31.84 2.65 -36.40
CA GLU A 507 -33.08 3.11 -35.75
C GLU A 507 -33.43 4.49 -36.33
N GLU A 508 -34.71 4.74 -36.64
CA GLU A 508 -35.26 5.91 -37.37
C GLU A 508 -35.01 7.30 -36.74
N ALA A 509 -34.09 7.43 -35.79
CA ALA A 509 -33.48 8.69 -35.44
C ALA A 509 -32.00 8.46 -35.14
N PRO A 510 -31.06 9.21 -35.75
CA PRO A 510 -29.69 9.19 -35.28
C PRO A 510 -29.70 9.80 -33.89
N ALA A 511 -29.66 8.96 -32.85
CA ALA A 511 -29.16 9.38 -31.57
C ALA A 511 -27.72 9.81 -31.83
N THR A 512 -27.51 11.11 -32.01
CA THR A 512 -26.18 11.68 -32.16
C THR A 512 -25.34 11.10 -31.04
N ILE A 513 -24.33 10.31 -31.40
CA ILE A 513 -23.29 9.82 -30.52
C ILE A 513 -22.66 11.08 -29.93
N GLN A 514 -23.19 11.53 -28.79
CA GLN A 514 -22.57 12.58 -28.02
C GLN A 514 -21.35 11.92 -27.43
N SER A 515 -20.20 12.13 -28.07
CA SER A 515 -18.94 12.11 -27.35
C SER A 515 -19.21 12.84 -26.03
N LYS A 516 -18.89 12.22 -24.91
CA LYS A 516 -19.05 12.78 -23.56
C LYS A 516 -18.02 13.92 -23.37
N THR A 517 -18.00 14.88 -24.29
CA THR A 517 -17.17 16.07 -24.29
C THR A 517 -17.82 17.07 -23.33
N LEU A 518 -17.72 16.77 -22.04
CA LEU A 518 -18.18 17.63 -20.95
C LEU A 518 -17.51 19.02 -21.00
N TYR A 519 -16.33 19.12 -21.62
CA TYR A 519 -15.47 20.30 -21.61
C TYR A 519 -15.47 21.06 -22.95
N ILE A 520 -16.63 21.21 -23.58
CA ILE A 520 -16.81 22.07 -24.76
C ILE A 520 -17.86 23.14 -24.43
N PRO A 521 -17.63 24.43 -24.76
CA PRO A 521 -18.64 25.46 -24.57
C PRO A 521 -19.92 25.05 -25.31
N LYS A 522 -21.03 25.01 -24.58
CA LYS A 522 -22.35 24.75 -25.18
C LYS A 522 -22.70 25.89 -26.16
N PRO A 523 -23.50 25.61 -27.19
CA PRO A 523 -24.01 26.67 -28.06
C PRO A 523 -24.68 27.78 -27.25
N GLU A 524 -24.42 29.03 -27.62
CA GLU A 524 -25.03 30.20 -26.95
C GLU A 524 -26.55 30.19 -27.15
N ILE A 525 -27.30 30.30 -26.05
CA ILE A 525 -28.76 30.41 -26.08
C ILE A 525 -29.13 31.90 -26.11
N GLN A 526 -29.71 32.36 -27.22
CA GLN A 526 -30.23 33.73 -27.31
C GLN A 526 -31.66 33.79 -26.79
N HIS A 527 -31.92 34.62 -25.78
CA HIS A 527 -33.27 34.82 -25.25
C HIS A 527 -34.11 35.62 -26.26
N LEU A 528 -35.12 34.97 -26.84
CA LEU A 528 -36.11 35.65 -27.68
C LEU A 528 -37.16 36.31 -26.78
N PHE A 529 -37.04 37.63 -26.60
CA PHE A 529 -38.05 38.40 -25.89
C PHE A 529 -39.39 38.35 -26.64
N ARG A 530 -40.49 38.30 -25.88
CA ARG A 530 -41.83 38.44 -26.45
C ARG A 530 -41.94 39.79 -27.16
N GLU A 531 -42.46 39.78 -28.39
CA GLU A 531 -42.70 41.02 -29.12
C GLU A 531 -43.66 41.94 -28.36
N PRO A 532 -43.38 43.25 -28.27
CA PRO A 532 -44.27 44.18 -27.60
C PRO A 532 -45.61 44.31 -28.34
N GLU A 533 -46.71 44.29 -27.58
CA GLU A 533 -48.05 44.45 -28.14
C GLU A 533 -48.21 45.81 -28.83
N LYS A 534 -48.84 45.83 -30.01
CA LYS A 534 -49.09 47.06 -30.76
C LYS A 534 -50.15 47.91 -30.05
N LYS A 535 -49.79 49.14 -29.65
CA LYS A 535 -50.72 50.11 -29.05
C LYS A 535 -51.55 50.84 -30.12
N PRO A 536 -52.82 51.22 -29.85
CA PRO A 536 -53.62 52.04 -30.76
C PRO A 536 -53.01 53.43 -31.01
N PRO A 537 -53.36 54.10 -32.13
CA PRO A 537 -52.90 55.47 -32.41
C PRO A 537 -53.40 56.47 -31.37
N THR A 538 -52.52 57.38 -30.91
CA THR A 538 -52.82 58.39 -29.87
C THR A 538 -53.99 59.30 -30.23
N VAL A 539 -54.17 59.60 -31.53
CA VAL A 539 -55.29 60.44 -32.00
C VAL A 539 -56.64 59.81 -31.64
N VAL A 540 -56.78 58.50 -31.87
CA VAL A 540 -58.00 57.75 -31.53
C VAL A 540 -58.25 57.82 -30.02
N SER A 541 -57.23 57.56 -29.20
CA SER A 541 -57.36 57.61 -27.73
C SER A 541 -57.82 58.99 -27.25
N ASN A 542 -57.22 60.08 -27.75
CA ASN A 542 -57.54 61.44 -27.33
C ASN A 542 -58.95 61.87 -27.73
N THR A 543 -59.40 61.49 -28.92
CA THR A 543 -60.78 61.76 -29.37
C THR A 543 -61.79 61.11 -28.44
N PHE A 544 -61.60 59.83 -28.09
CA PHE A 544 -62.49 59.12 -27.18
C PHE A 544 -62.44 59.68 -25.75
N THR A 545 -61.29 60.13 -25.24
CA THR A 545 -61.23 60.83 -23.95
C THR A 545 -62.07 62.10 -23.95
N GLY A 546 -62.02 62.90 -25.01
CA GLY A 546 -62.86 64.09 -25.16
C GLY A 546 -64.36 63.75 -25.19
N LEU A 547 -64.74 62.69 -25.92
CA LEU A 547 -66.12 62.20 -25.96
C LEU A 547 -66.62 61.75 -24.57
N VAL A 548 -65.77 61.13 -23.75
CA VAL A 548 -66.12 60.71 -22.37
C VAL A 548 -66.35 61.91 -21.45
N LEU A 549 -65.68 63.04 -21.65
CA LEU A 549 -65.88 64.26 -20.85
C LEU A 549 -67.13 65.06 -21.27
N SER A 550 -67.62 64.86 -22.50
CA SER A 550 -68.76 65.60 -23.05
C SER A 550 -70.06 65.51 -22.23
N PRO A 551 -70.47 64.36 -21.66
CA PRO A 551 -71.71 64.27 -20.89
C PRO A 551 -71.64 65.04 -19.56
N LEU A 552 -70.45 65.19 -18.96
CA LEU A 552 -70.29 65.98 -17.74
C LEU A 552 -70.55 67.47 -18.01
N LEU A 553 -70.03 67.99 -19.13
CA LEU A 553 -70.29 69.35 -19.56
C LEU A 553 -71.78 69.57 -19.85
N LEU A 554 -72.43 68.59 -20.50
CA LEU A 554 -73.87 68.61 -20.74
C LEU A 554 -74.68 68.65 -19.42
N LEU A 555 -74.29 67.85 -18.42
CA LEU A 555 -74.95 67.82 -17.11
C LEU A 555 -74.90 69.18 -16.41
N LEU A 556 -73.75 69.87 -16.44
CA LEU A 556 -73.62 71.21 -15.84
C LEU A 556 -74.52 72.23 -16.54
N ILE A 557 -74.61 72.19 -17.88
CA ILE A 557 -75.52 73.05 -18.66
C ILE A 557 -76.98 72.78 -18.26
N LEU A 558 -77.37 71.51 -18.11
CA LEU A 558 -78.73 71.14 -17.74
C LEU A 558 -79.08 71.57 -16.31
N TRP A 559 -78.17 71.44 -15.35
CA TRP A 559 -78.39 71.91 -13.97
C TRP A 559 -78.64 73.42 -13.90
N LEU A 560 -77.89 74.21 -14.67
CA LEU A 560 -78.11 75.66 -14.78
C LEU A 560 -79.49 75.97 -15.39
N LYS A 561 -79.90 75.23 -16.44
CA LYS A 561 -81.23 75.42 -17.06
C LYS A 561 -82.40 75.00 -16.16
N LEU A 562 -82.23 73.95 -15.36
CA LEU A 562 -83.28 73.44 -14.46
C LEU A 562 -83.38 74.22 -13.13
N GLY A 563 -82.47 75.18 -12.87
CA GLY A 563 -82.49 76.00 -11.67
C GLY A 563 -82.03 75.28 -10.40
N ALA A 564 -81.24 74.21 -10.53
CA ALA A 564 -80.65 73.51 -9.39
C ALA A 564 -79.71 74.45 -8.63
N ASN A 565 -80.04 74.75 -7.38
CA ASN A 565 -79.28 75.68 -6.54
C ASN A 565 -78.93 75.08 -5.18
N ILE A 566 -77.96 75.70 -4.49
CA ILE A 566 -77.46 75.25 -3.18
C ILE A 566 -78.00 76.16 -2.05
N SER A 567 -79.19 76.74 -2.22
CA SER A 567 -79.76 77.75 -1.29
C SER A 567 -79.96 77.25 0.15
N ASN A 568 -80.15 75.93 0.34
CA ASN A 568 -80.38 75.32 1.64
C ASN A 568 -79.09 74.79 2.33
N PHE A 569 -77.92 75.30 1.95
CA PHE A 569 -76.66 74.93 2.59
C PHE A 569 -76.51 75.62 3.95
N SER A 570 -76.55 74.84 5.03
CA SER A 570 -76.29 75.35 6.38
C SER A 570 -74.80 75.33 6.70
N PHE A 571 -74.24 76.47 7.07
CA PHE A 571 -72.84 76.59 7.52
C PHE A 571 -72.65 76.11 8.98
N SER A 572 -73.10 74.89 9.28
CA SER A 572 -72.81 74.23 10.55
C SER A 572 -71.49 73.44 10.47
N PRO A 573 -70.75 73.29 11.59
CA PRO A 573 -69.49 72.55 11.59
C PRO A 573 -69.62 71.13 11.03
N SER A 574 -70.72 70.43 11.35
CA SER A 574 -71.02 69.09 10.83
C SER A 574 -71.21 69.06 9.32
N THR A 575 -71.87 70.08 8.73
CA THR A 575 -72.11 70.15 7.28
C THR A 575 -70.81 70.41 6.52
N ILE A 576 -69.97 71.32 7.01
CA ILE A 576 -68.68 71.67 6.40
C ILE A 576 -67.71 70.48 6.51
N LEU A 577 -67.58 69.88 7.70
CA LEU A 577 -66.74 68.70 7.90
C LEU A 577 -67.19 67.50 7.07
N PHE A 578 -68.50 67.31 6.89
CA PHE A 578 -69.00 66.23 6.03
C PHE A 578 -68.65 66.45 4.55
N HIS A 579 -68.94 67.62 3.97
CA HIS A 579 -68.65 67.87 2.55
C HIS A 579 -67.15 68.00 2.28
N GLY A 580 -66.40 68.66 3.18
CA GLY A 580 -64.94 68.75 3.11
C GLY A 580 -64.28 67.38 3.29
N GLY A 581 -64.76 66.57 4.23
CA GLY A 581 -64.33 65.18 4.41
C GLY A 581 -64.64 64.32 3.19
N HIS A 582 -65.82 64.47 2.59
CA HIS A 582 -66.18 63.76 1.36
C HIS A 582 -65.31 64.18 0.16
N ALA A 583 -65.04 65.48 -0.02
CA ALA A 583 -64.11 65.95 -1.04
C ALA A 583 -62.69 65.45 -0.80
N ALA A 584 -62.23 65.40 0.47
CA ALA A 584 -60.95 64.84 0.84
C ALA A 584 -60.87 63.33 0.56
N LEU A 585 -61.95 62.57 0.74
CA LEU A 585 -62.02 61.16 0.35
C LEU A 585 -61.90 60.98 -1.16
N LEU A 586 -62.59 61.79 -1.97
CA LEU A 586 -62.46 61.75 -3.43
C LEU A 586 -61.06 62.16 -3.89
N GLY A 587 -60.47 63.18 -3.27
CA GLY A 587 -59.07 63.55 -3.49
C GLY A 587 -58.10 62.45 -3.10
N LEU A 588 -58.34 61.77 -1.96
CA LEU A 588 -57.56 60.63 -1.52
C LEU A 588 -57.61 59.48 -2.52
N LEU A 589 -58.76 59.21 -3.16
CA LEU A 589 -58.87 58.22 -4.22
C LEU A 589 -58.04 58.61 -5.47
N TYR A 590 -57.97 59.90 -5.80
CA TYR A 590 -57.09 60.37 -6.88
C TYR A 590 -55.59 60.23 -6.52
N VAL A 591 -55.21 60.55 -5.28
CA VAL A 591 -53.83 60.38 -4.80
C VAL A 591 -53.47 58.90 -4.68
N TYR A 592 -54.43 58.03 -4.35
CA TYR A 592 -54.27 56.57 -4.45
C TYR A 592 -53.97 56.12 -5.87
N TRP A 593 -54.71 56.62 -6.85
CA TRP A 593 -54.48 56.26 -8.24
C TRP A 593 -53.11 56.70 -8.76
N THR A 594 -52.56 57.81 -8.25
CA THR A 594 -51.31 58.41 -8.75
C THR A 594 -50.05 58.04 -7.95
N HIS A 595 -50.15 57.89 -6.62
CA HIS A 595 -48.98 57.84 -5.75
C HIS A 595 -49.08 56.88 -4.55
N LEU A 596 -50.21 56.80 -3.84
CA LEU A 596 -50.31 56.01 -2.61
C LEU A 596 -50.50 54.52 -2.89
N ASN A 597 -49.89 53.66 -2.06
CA ASN A 597 -50.23 52.24 -2.07
C ASN A 597 -51.53 51.96 -1.29
N MET A 598 -52.05 50.73 -1.42
CA MET A 598 -53.33 50.33 -0.83
C MET A 598 -53.35 50.52 0.70
N PHE A 599 -52.31 50.10 1.43
CA PHE A 599 -52.30 50.19 2.89
C PHE A 599 -52.23 51.63 3.41
N GLN A 600 -51.43 52.49 2.76
CA GLN A 600 -51.39 53.91 3.10
C GLN A 600 -52.75 54.57 2.84
N THR A 601 -53.37 54.25 1.70
CA THR A 601 -54.70 54.75 1.34
C THR A 601 -55.73 54.31 2.36
N LEU A 602 -55.75 53.03 2.76
CA LEU A 602 -56.67 52.51 3.78
C LEU A 602 -56.46 53.20 5.13
N LYS A 603 -55.21 53.48 5.54
CA LYS A 603 -54.93 54.22 6.77
C LYS A 603 -55.52 55.63 6.73
N TYR A 604 -55.26 56.39 5.67
CA TYR A 604 -55.81 57.74 5.51
C TYR A 604 -57.33 57.72 5.37
N LEU A 605 -57.87 56.72 4.66
CA LEU A 605 -59.30 56.53 4.44
C LEU A 605 -60.01 56.16 5.74
N ALA A 606 -59.40 55.36 6.62
CA ALA A 606 -59.96 55.07 7.94
C ALA A 606 -60.05 56.34 8.80
N ILE A 607 -59.01 57.18 8.78
CA ILE A 607 -58.97 58.43 9.54
C ILE A 607 -59.99 59.43 8.98
N VAL A 608 -59.87 59.80 7.70
CA VAL A 608 -60.74 60.79 7.05
C VAL A 608 -62.17 60.28 6.97
N GLY A 609 -62.36 58.98 6.68
CA GLY A 609 -63.66 58.32 6.63
C GLY A 609 -64.34 58.25 7.99
N GLY A 610 -63.59 57.96 9.07
CA GLY A 610 -64.12 58.01 10.43
C GLY A 610 -64.62 59.40 10.81
N VAL A 611 -63.84 60.45 10.52
CA VAL A 611 -64.25 61.85 10.75
C VAL A 611 -65.48 62.19 9.90
N THR A 612 -65.48 61.83 8.63
CA THR A 612 -66.59 62.09 7.69
C THR A 612 -67.87 61.37 8.12
N PHE A 613 -67.76 60.13 8.62
CA PHE A 613 -68.89 59.35 9.13
C PHE A 613 -69.57 60.02 10.32
N LEU A 614 -68.79 60.43 11.33
CA LEU A 614 -69.32 61.10 12.51
C LEU A 614 -69.96 62.45 12.17
N ALA A 615 -69.30 63.25 11.32
CA ALA A 615 -69.84 64.52 10.84
C ALA A 615 -71.14 64.33 10.03
N GLY A 616 -71.15 63.32 9.15
CA GLY A 616 -72.30 62.95 8.34
C GLY A 616 -73.49 62.49 9.17
N ASN A 617 -73.28 61.65 10.18
CA ASN A 617 -74.34 61.19 11.07
C ASN A 617 -75.04 62.38 11.76
N ARG A 618 -74.25 63.34 12.28
CA ARG A 618 -74.80 64.55 12.91
C ARG A 618 -75.50 65.48 11.91
N MET A 619 -74.93 65.67 10.72
CA MET A 619 -75.53 66.49 9.67
C MET A 619 -76.87 65.90 9.20
N LEU A 620 -76.92 64.59 8.96
CA LEU A 620 -78.14 63.89 8.52
C LEU A 620 -79.20 63.90 9.60
N ALA A 621 -78.84 63.72 10.88
CA ALA A 621 -79.77 63.87 12.01
C ALA A 621 -80.39 65.28 12.06
N GLN A 622 -79.58 66.34 11.91
CA GLN A 622 -80.10 67.72 11.86
C GLN A 622 -81.05 67.95 10.68
N LYS A 623 -80.74 67.38 9.50
CA LYS A 623 -81.64 67.44 8.35
C LYS A 623 -82.93 66.64 8.55
N ALA A 624 -82.85 65.51 9.24
CA ALA A 624 -84.02 64.68 9.58
C ALA A 624 -84.94 65.41 10.57
N VAL A 625 -84.40 66.02 11.63
CA VAL A 625 -85.17 66.85 12.57
C VAL A 625 -85.87 67.99 11.85
N LYS A 626 -85.15 68.76 11.00
CA LYS A 626 -85.78 69.82 10.19
C LYS A 626 -86.89 69.31 9.26
N ARG A 627 -86.85 68.03 8.85
CA ARG A 627 -87.90 67.41 8.03
C ARG A 627 -89.09 66.94 8.88
N MET A 628 -88.83 66.51 10.12
CA MET A 628 -89.87 66.13 11.09
C MET A 628 -90.57 67.34 11.69
N GLU A 629 -89.88 68.45 11.94
CA GLU A 629 -90.47 69.73 12.39
C GLU A 629 -91.29 70.43 11.28
N LYS A 630 -91.03 70.11 10.01
CA LYS A 630 -91.79 70.60 8.85
C LYS A 630 -92.99 69.71 8.48
N LYS A 631 -93.24 68.62 9.23
CA LYS A 631 -94.44 67.79 9.16
C LYS A 631 -95.28 68.04 10.40
#